data_AF-J0PWG1-F1
#
_entry.id   AF-J0PWG1-F1
#
_cell.length_a   1.000
_cell.length_b   1.000
_cell.length_c   1.000
_cell.angle_alpha   90.00
_cell.angle_beta   90.00
_cell.angle_gamma   90.00
#
_symmetry.space_group_name_H-M   'P 1'
#
loop_
_entity.id
_entity.type
_entity.pdbx_description
1 polymer ?
#
loop_
_entity_poly.entity_id
_entity_poly.type
_entity_poly.pdbx_seq_one_letter_code
_entity_poly.pdbx_strand_id
1 'polypeptide(L)'
;MYNYVEWVLGNVRTKYAPFILPSYDPIRGAHFIQNPYHIEKSQQVAFLSASEIPTSTTTDRTQFIGVTGTVTHPHAIRNAGSLSNTVEAGCDPCSAFAYDIDLSPGQTKEIIFYLGSTENRQKAEKLLDQVRVWDFEILHTQQKSNGVTLFLHFK
;
A
#
# COMPACT_ATOMS: atom_id res chain seq x y z
N MET A 1 -3.49 -0.46 14.05
CA MET A 1 -2.41 -1.11 13.28
C MET A 1 -2.05 -0.24 12.07
N TYR A 2 -0.80 -0.24 11.61
CA TYR A 2 -0.40 0.50 10.41
C TYR A 2 0.33 -0.39 9.39
N ASN A 3 0.12 -0.12 8.09
CA ASN A 3 0.92 -0.67 6.99
C ASN A 3 1.65 0.48 6.29
N TYR A 4 2.93 0.30 5.97
CA TYR A 4 3.74 1.30 5.30
C TYR A 4 4.57 0.69 4.17
N VAL A 5 4.56 1.34 2.99
CA VAL A 5 5.42 1.05 1.85
C VAL A 5 6.02 2.33 1.30
N GLU A 6 7.31 2.29 1.01
CA GLU A 6 8.02 3.38 0.34
C GLU A 6 8.19 3.07 -1.16
N TRP A 7 7.84 4.04 -2.00
CA TRP A 7 7.78 3.85 -3.45
C TRP A 7 9.00 4.47 -4.15
N VAL A 8 9.64 3.69 -5.02
CA VAL A 8 10.76 4.17 -5.84
C VAL A 8 10.36 4.29 -7.33
N LEU A 9 9.67 3.27 -7.87
CA LEU A 9 9.25 3.15 -9.29
C LEU A 9 10.32 3.62 -10.29
N GLY A 10 11.54 3.11 -10.10
CA GLY A 10 12.73 3.41 -10.87
C GLY A 10 13.99 2.96 -10.11
N ASN A 11 15.16 3.45 -10.52
CA ASN A 11 16.43 3.02 -9.93
C ASN A 11 16.91 3.92 -8.78
N VAL A 12 16.48 5.18 -8.76
CA VAL A 12 16.93 6.19 -7.78
C VAL A 12 15.74 7.00 -7.29
N ARG A 13 15.39 6.82 -6.01
CA ARG A 13 14.21 7.44 -5.40
C ARG A 13 14.12 8.94 -5.61
N THR A 14 15.18 9.68 -5.30
CA THR A 14 15.19 11.15 -5.40
C THR A 14 14.95 11.67 -6.82
N LYS A 15 15.28 10.87 -7.84
CA LYS A 15 15.06 11.21 -9.25
C LYS A 15 13.61 10.97 -9.67
N TYR A 16 12.98 9.92 -9.17
CA TYR A 16 11.66 9.47 -9.63
C TYR A 16 10.50 9.93 -8.74
N ALA A 17 10.76 10.26 -7.48
CA ALA A 17 9.74 10.69 -6.52
C ALA A 17 8.81 11.80 -7.04
N PRO A 18 9.29 12.88 -7.70
CA PRO A 18 8.41 13.93 -8.23
C PRO A 18 7.45 13.47 -9.34
N PHE A 19 7.75 12.34 -9.98
CA PHE A 19 7.00 11.80 -11.11
C PHE A 19 6.03 10.69 -10.69
N ILE A 20 5.97 10.37 -9.40
CA ILE A 20 5.05 9.39 -8.86
C ILE A 20 3.66 10.02 -8.71
N LEU A 21 2.68 9.43 -9.40
CA LEU A 21 1.28 9.79 -9.33
C LEU A 21 0.53 8.73 -8.52
N PRO A 22 0.15 9.04 -7.26
CA PRO A 22 -0.71 8.18 -6.49
C PRO A 22 -2.20 8.38 -6.83
N SER A 23 -3.00 7.35 -6.56
CA SER A 23 -4.46 7.42 -6.52
C SER A 23 -5.00 6.44 -5.49
N TYR A 24 -6.18 6.71 -4.94
CA TYR A 24 -6.85 5.85 -3.97
C TYR A 24 -8.17 5.32 -4.53
N ASP A 25 -8.39 4.03 -4.31
CA ASP A 25 -9.66 3.36 -4.57
C ASP A 25 -10.33 3.04 -3.24
N PRO A 26 -11.45 3.71 -2.89
CA PRO A 26 -12.14 3.46 -1.64
C PRO A 26 -12.89 2.13 -1.63
N ILE A 27 -13.26 1.58 -2.79
CA ILE A 27 -13.95 0.28 -2.89
C ILE A 27 -13.01 -0.83 -2.46
N ARG A 28 -11.75 -0.74 -2.90
CA ARG A 28 -10.71 -1.73 -2.63
C ARG A 28 -9.78 -1.33 -1.50
N GLY A 29 -9.94 -0.17 -0.86
CA GLY A 29 -9.01 0.30 0.16
C GLY A 29 -7.56 0.29 -0.34
N ALA A 30 -7.34 0.69 -1.58
CA ALA A 30 -6.09 0.45 -2.31
C ALA A 30 -5.46 1.75 -2.78
N HIS A 31 -4.15 1.87 -2.56
CA HIS A 31 -3.33 2.85 -3.25
C HIS A 31 -2.81 2.24 -4.54
N PHE A 32 -2.89 3.00 -5.61
CA PHE A 32 -2.27 2.68 -6.88
C PHE A 32 -1.29 3.77 -7.24
N ILE A 33 -0.12 3.36 -7.67
CA ILE A 33 1.05 4.21 -7.80
C ILE A 33 1.62 4.00 -9.19
N GLN A 34 1.76 5.10 -9.93
CA GLN A 34 2.21 5.08 -11.30
C GLN A 34 3.34 6.09 -11.50
N ASN A 35 4.26 5.80 -12.41
CA ASN A 35 5.17 6.78 -12.96
C ASN A 35 4.94 6.85 -14.48
N PRO A 36 4.08 7.76 -14.97
CA PRO A 36 3.73 7.82 -16.39
C PRO A 36 4.92 8.28 -17.26
N TYR A 37 5.97 8.82 -16.65
CA TYR A 37 7.17 9.28 -17.34
C TYR A 37 8.23 8.17 -17.49
N HIS A 38 7.96 6.96 -17.01
CA HIS A 38 8.86 5.83 -17.23
C HIS A 38 8.77 5.36 -18.70
N ILE A 39 9.87 5.45 -19.45
CA ILE A 39 9.93 5.22 -20.90
C ILE A 39 9.30 3.88 -21.32
N GLU A 40 9.64 2.79 -20.62
CA GLU A 40 9.20 1.44 -20.99
C GLU A 40 7.96 0.95 -20.23
N LYS A 41 7.59 1.61 -19.14
CA LYS A 41 6.63 1.10 -18.14
C LYS A 41 5.64 2.18 -17.70
N SER A 42 5.37 3.13 -18.59
CA SER A 42 4.48 4.27 -18.32
C SER A 42 3.08 3.84 -17.89
N GLN A 43 2.61 2.68 -18.32
CA GLN A 43 1.30 2.12 -17.94
C GLN A 43 1.36 1.24 -16.69
N GLN A 44 2.55 0.83 -16.23
CA GLN A 44 2.69 -0.06 -15.08
C GLN A 44 2.15 0.64 -13.84
N VAL A 45 1.35 -0.10 -13.07
CA VAL A 45 0.79 0.36 -11.81
C VAL A 45 1.26 -0.56 -10.70
N ALA A 46 1.93 0.01 -9.70
CA ALA A 46 2.16 -0.65 -8.42
C ALA A 46 0.95 -0.40 -7.51
N PHE A 47 0.68 -1.32 -6.58
CA PHE A 47 -0.44 -1.17 -5.67
C PHE A 47 -0.10 -1.68 -4.27
N LEU A 48 -0.75 -1.07 -3.27
CA LEU A 48 -0.83 -1.57 -1.91
C LEU A 48 -2.30 -1.60 -1.49
N SER A 49 -2.72 -2.71 -0.90
CA SER A 49 -4.07 -2.94 -0.39
C SER A 49 -4.03 -3.94 0.77
N ALA A 50 -5.14 -4.15 1.48
CA ALA A 50 -5.29 -5.22 2.47
C ALA A 50 -6.66 -5.91 2.38
N SER A 51 -6.84 -7.08 2.99
CA SER A 51 -8.15 -7.73 3.10
C SER A 51 -9.20 -6.82 3.75
N GLU A 52 -8.78 -5.93 4.63
CA GLU A 52 -9.59 -4.88 5.24
C GLU A 52 -9.45 -3.52 4.54
N ILE A 53 -10.47 -2.67 4.64
CA ILE A 53 -10.41 -1.28 4.20
C ILE A 53 -9.76 -0.46 5.33
N PRO A 54 -8.74 0.38 5.03
CA PRO A 54 -8.11 1.22 6.04
C PRO A 54 -9.07 2.30 6.54
N THR A 55 -9.02 2.61 7.83
CA THR A 55 -9.78 3.70 8.44
C THR A 55 -9.29 5.06 7.96
N SER A 56 -7.99 5.20 7.74
CA SER A 56 -7.41 6.39 7.13
C SER A 56 -6.12 6.07 6.37
N THR A 57 -5.74 6.96 5.46
CA THR A 57 -4.58 6.78 4.59
C THR A 57 -3.80 8.08 4.33
N THR A 58 -2.54 7.95 3.90
CA THR A 58 -1.77 9.04 3.29
C THR A 58 -0.76 8.54 2.27
N THR A 59 -0.46 9.37 1.27
CA THR A 59 0.66 9.17 0.34
C THR A 59 1.85 10.08 0.59
N ASP A 60 1.84 10.82 1.70
CA ASP A 60 2.91 11.71 2.11
C ASP A 60 3.72 11.12 3.27
N ARG A 61 4.95 10.71 2.95
CA ARG A 61 5.90 10.16 3.91
C ARG A 61 6.30 11.18 4.97
N THR A 62 6.31 12.47 4.65
CA THR A 62 6.64 13.52 5.64
C THR A 62 5.56 13.62 6.71
N GLN A 63 4.30 13.40 6.36
CA GLN A 63 3.21 13.31 7.32
C GLN A 63 3.32 12.06 8.19
N PHE A 64 3.60 10.91 7.59
CA PHE A 64 3.63 9.63 8.32
C PHE A 64 4.88 9.50 9.22
N ILE A 65 6.06 9.64 8.63
CA ILE A 65 7.35 9.51 9.33
C ILE A 65 7.61 10.77 10.17
N GLY A 66 7.32 11.97 9.67
CA GLY A 66 7.67 13.23 10.32
C GLY A 66 9.13 13.62 10.12
N VAL A 67 9.45 14.90 10.33
CA VAL A 67 10.81 15.44 10.21
C VAL A 67 11.79 14.76 11.17
N THR A 68 11.35 14.44 12.39
CA THR A 68 12.19 13.83 13.44
C THR A 68 11.90 12.35 13.67
N GLY A 69 10.97 11.75 12.93
CA GLY A 69 10.64 10.35 13.09
C GLY A 69 11.47 9.44 12.20
N THR A 70 11.31 8.14 12.41
CA THR A 70 11.97 7.11 11.62
C THR A 70 10.96 6.03 11.24
N VAL A 71 11.30 5.11 10.33
CA VAL A 71 10.42 3.98 9.99
C VAL A 71 10.08 3.13 11.23
N THR A 72 11.02 3.00 12.17
CA THR A 72 10.80 2.28 13.43
C THR A 72 10.00 3.08 14.47
N HIS A 73 10.02 4.41 14.37
CA HIS A 73 9.35 5.33 15.30
C HIS A 73 8.68 6.47 14.53
N PRO A 74 7.67 6.17 13.69
CA PRO A 74 7.05 7.17 12.84
C PRO A 74 6.18 8.13 13.66
N HIS A 75 6.19 9.40 13.27
CA HIS A 75 5.47 10.45 13.97
C HIS A 75 3.97 10.18 14.12
N ALA A 76 3.32 9.68 13.07
CA ALA A 76 1.88 9.39 13.09
C ALA A 76 1.49 8.35 14.15
N ILE A 77 2.33 7.31 14.36
CA ILE A 77 2.07 6.26 15.36
C ILE A 77 2.17 6.82 16.78
N ARG A 78 3.18 7.66 17.06
CA ARG A 78 3.35 8.24 18.41
C ARG A 78 2.18 9.12 18.83
N ASN A 79 1.55 9.79 17.88
CA ASN A 79 0.44 10.69 18.14
C ASN A 79 -0.92 9.99 18.13
N ALA A 80 -0.97 8.69 17.79
CA ALA A 80 -2.18 7.89 17.66
C ALA A 80 -3.31 8.59 16.88
N GLY A 81 -2.94 9.37 15.85
CA GLY A 81 -3.87 10.19 15.08
C GLY A 81 -4.28 9.54 13.77
N SER A 82 -5.45 9.94 13.25
CA SER A 82 -5.87 9.61 11.90
C SER A 82 -4.91 10.22 10.87
N LEU A 83 -4.70 9.49 9.77
CA LEU A 83 -4.01 10.02 8.60
C LEU A 83 -4.94 11.01 7.87
N SER A 84 -4.38 11.84 7.00
CA SER A 84 -5.10 13.00 6.41
C SER A 84 -6.16 12.60 5.40
N ASN A 85 -6.08 11.38 4.85
CA ASN A 85 -6.80 10.96 3.66
C ASN A 85 -6.47 11.80 2.41
N THR A 86 -5.35 12.51 2.43
CA THR A 86 -4.82 13.24 1.27
C THR A 86 -4.02 12.29 0.38
N VAL A 87 -4.38 12.27 -0.90
CA VAL A 87 -3.75 11.42 -1.93
C VAL A 87 -3.42 12.32 -3.12
N GLU A 88 -2.21 12.84 -3.12
CA GLU A 88 -1.76 13.87 -4.07
C GLU A 88 -0.34 13.56 -4.57
N ALA A 89 -0.08 13.97 -5.81
CA ALA A 89 1.25 13.92 -6.39
C ALA A 89 2.12 15.09 -5.89
N GLY A 90 3.44 14.95 -6.02
CA GLY A 90 4.40 16.02 -5.68
C GLY A 90 4.85 16.05 -4.22
N CYS A 91 4.28 15.21 -3.35
CA CYS A 91 4.78 14.98 -1.99
C CYS A 91 5.95 13.97 -1.95
N ASP A 92 6.44 13.66 -0.75
CA ASP A 92 7.41 12.58 -0.54
C ASP A 92 6.70 11.21 -0.58
N PRO A 93 6.81 10.41 -1.65
CA PRO A 93 5.83 9.36 -1.94
C PRO A 93 5.98 8.15 -1.01
N CYS A 94 4.87 7.74 -0.42
CA CYS A 94 4.70 6.46 0.24
C CYS A 94 3.26 5.96 0.06
N SER A 95 2.97 4.78 0.60
CA SER A 95 1.63 4.41 1.03
C SER A 95 1.67 4.11 2.51
N ALA A 96 0.84 4.80 3.28
CA ALA A 96 0.63 4.49 4.68
C ALA A 96 -0.87 4.32 4.95
N PHE A 97 -1.23 3.20 5.57
CA PHE A 97 -2.60 2.86 5.95
C PHE A 97 -2.70 2.71 7.47
N ALA A 98 -3.78 3.22 8.04
CA ALA A 98 -4.16 3.00 9.43
C ALA A 98 -5.41 2.13 9.49
N TYR A 99 -5.40 1.13 10.36
CA TYR A 99 -6.52 0.22 10.62
C TYR A 99 -6.85 0.25 12.10
N ASP A 100 -8.07 0.64 12.43
CA ASP A 100 -8.61 0.50 13.77
C ASP A 100 -9.20 -0.91 13.89
N ILE A 101 -8.72 -1.65 14.89
CA ILE A 101 -9.05 -3.06 15.07
C ILE A 101 -9.52 -3.26 16.49
N ASP A 102 -10.79 -3.62 16.63
CA ASP A 102 -11.38 -4.02 17.90
C ASP A 102 -11.30 -5.55 18.02
N LEU A 103 -10.71 -6.03 19.11
CA LEU A 103 -10.61 -7.46 19.45
C LEU A 103 -11.23 -7.70 20.83
N SER A 104 -12.19 -8.62 20.88
CA SER A 104 -12.71 -9.14 22.16
C SER A 104 -11.69 -10.09 22.81
N PRO A 105 -11.78 -10.35 24.13
CA PRO A 105 -10.91 -11.32 24.79
C PRO A 105 -10.94 -12.69 24.09
N GLY A 106 -9.77 -13.20 23.70
CA GLY A 106 -9.62 -14.48 22.99
C GLY A 106 -9.94 -14.43 21.49
N GLN A 107 -10.32 -13.28 20.94
CA GLN A 107 -10.53 -13.11 19.50
C GLN A 107 -9.19 -12.94 18.78
N THR A 108 -9.10 -13.57 17.61
CA THR A 108 -8.02 -13.34 16.63
C THR A 108 -8.63 -12.70 15.38
N LYS A 109 -7.92 -11.74 14.78
CA LYS A 109 -8.27 -11.19 13.46
C LYS A 109 -7.08 -11.32 12.54
N GLU A 110 -7.31 -11.92 11.37
CA GLU A 110 -6.31 -12.05 10.32
C GLU A 110 -6.47 -10.92 9.31
N ILE A 111 -5.36 -10.25 8.96
CA ILE A 111 -5.34 -9.25 7.90
C ILE A 111 -4.24 -9.62 6.90
N ILE A 112 -4.63 -9.69 5.63
CA ILE A 112 -3.73 -10.05 4.52
C ILE A 112 -3.38 -8.76 3.77
N PHE A 113 -2.10 -8.49 3.62
CA PHE A 113 -1.64 -7.35 2.81
C PHE A 113 -1.30 -7.79 1.39
N TYR A 114 -1.73 -6.98 0.41
CA TYR A 114 -1.51 -7.18 -1.01
C TYR A 114 -0.58 -6.07 -1.51
N LEU A 115 0.65 -6.46 -1.86
CA LEU A 115 1.64 -5.58 -2.47
C LEU A 115 2.10 -6.19 -3.78
N GLY A 116 1.94 -5.44 -4.88
CA GLY A 116 2.30 -5.94 -6.20
C GLY A 116 2.34 -4.85 -7.27
N SER A 117 2.51 -5.29 -8.51
CA SER A 117 2.43 -4.42 -9.68
C SER A 117 1.88 -5.18 -10.89
N THR A 118 1.16 -4.48 -11.76
CA THR A 118 0.64 -5.02 -13.03
C THR A 118 0.91 -4.06 -14.17
N GLU A 119 0.69 -4.51 -15.39
CA GLU A 119 0.96 -3.73 -16.61
C GLU A 119 0.03 -2.53 -16.76
N ASN A 120 -1.12 -2.51 -16.08
CA ASN A 120 -2.06 -1.40 -16.02
C ASN A 120 -3.03 -1.50 -14.84
N ARG A 121 -3.77 -0.41 -14.63
CA ARG A 121 -4.76 -0.26 -13.56
C ARG A 121 -5.85 -1.33 -13.58
N GLN A 122 -6.41 -1.63 -14.75
CA GLN A 122 -7.52 -2.58 -14.88
C GLN A 122 -7.11 -3.99 -14.46
N LYS A 123 -5.88 -4.40 -14.80
CA LYS A 123 -5.31 -5.67 -14.35
C LYS A 123 -5.08 -5.69 -12.84
N ALA A 124 -4.63 -4.58 -12.25
CA ALA A 124 -4.44 -4.48 -10.80
C ALA A 124 -5.77 -4.62 -10.06
N GLU A 125 -6.82 -3.93 -10.52
CA GLU A 125 -8.16 -4.03 -9.97
C GLU A 125 -8.71 -5.45 -10.04
N LYS A 126 -8.62 -6.09 -11.22
CA LYS A 126 -9.04 -7.48 -11.41
C LYS A 126 -8.28 -8.43 -10.49
N LEU A 127 -6.97 -8.25 -10.34
CA LEU A 127 -6.16 -9.07 -9.45
C LEU A 127 -6.58 -8.88 -7.99
N LEU A 128 -6.78 -7.64 -7.55
CA LEU A 128 -7.24 -7.33 -6.19
C LEU A 128 -8.62 -7.93 -5.91
N ASP A 129 -9.54 -7.90 -6.87
CA ASP A 129 -10.86 -8.54 -6.72
C ASP A 129 -10.75 -10.06 -6.58
N GLN A 130 -9.80 -10.68 -7.29
CA GLN A 130 -9.57 -12.13 -7.23
C GLN A 130 -8.89 -12.57 -5.93
N VAL A 131 -7.82 -11.89 -5.50
CA VAL A 131 -7.05 -12.32 -4.32
C VAL A 131 -7.83 -12.12 -3.02
N ARG A 132 -8.82 -11.22 -2.99
CA ARG A 132 -9.68 -10.97 -1.83
C ARG A 132 -10.62 -12.11 -1.49
N VAL A 133 -10.92 -12.98 -2.46
CA VAL A 133 -11.77 -14.16 -2.27
C VAL A 133 -10.97 -15.44 -2.08
N TRP A 134 -9.64 -15.37 -2.10
CA TRP A 134 -8.77 -16.52 -1.90
C TRP A 134 -8.33 -16.60 -0.44
N ASP A 135 -8.33 -17.82 0.08
CA ASP A 135 -7.71 -18.10 1.38
C ASP A 135 -6.17 -18.02 1.25
N PHE A 136 -5.51 -17.73 2.37
CA PHE A 136 -4.05 -17.54 2.44
C PHE A 136 -3.24 -18.71 1.84
N GLU A 137 -3.70 -19.95 2.03
CA GLU A 137 -3.03 -21.15 1.49
C GLU A 137 -3.04 -21.20 -0.05
N ILE A 138 -4.12 -20.70 -0.66
CA ILE A 138 -4.25 -20.59 -2.12
C ILE A 138 -3.29 -19.50 -2.63
N LEU A 139 -3.24 -18.37 -1.93
CA LEU A 139 -2.36 -17.25 -2.25
C LEU A 139 -0.87 -17.66 -2.22
N HIS A 140 -0.46 -18.46 -1.24
CA HIS A 140 0.92 -18.96 -1.12
C HIS A 140 1.34 -19.83 -2.34
N THR A 141 0.41 -20.64 -2.84
CA THR A 141 0.67 -21.54 -3.98
C THR A 141 0.82 -20.76 -5.30
N GLN A 142 0.04 -19.69 -5.48
CA GLN A 142 0.05 -18.86 -6.69
C GLN A 142 1.23 -17.87 -6.76
N GLN A 143 1.83 -17.51 -5.63
CA GLN A 143 2.96 -16.58 -5.56
C GLN A 143 4.18 -17.06 -6.37
N LYS A 144 4.35 -18.38 -6.55
CA LYS A 144 5.51 -18.98 -7.24
C LYS A 144 5.47 -18.88 -8.76
N SER A 145 4.31 -18.64 -9.40
CA SER A 145 4.20 -18.67 -10.86
C SER A 145 4.12 -17.28 -11.53
N ASN A 146 3.68 -16.24 -10.82
CA ASN A 146 3.24 -15.00 -11.48
C ASN A 146 4.07 -13.74 -11.19
N GLY A 147 5.17 -13.83 -10.43
CA GLY A 147 6.06 -12.69 -10.22
C GLY A 147 5.39 -11.52 -9.50
N VAL A 148 5.63 -11.43 -8.20
CA VAL A 148 5.27 -10.33 -7.28
C VAL A 148 3.86 -10.39 -6.68
N THR A 149 3.77 -11.07 -5.53
CA THR A 149 2.90 -10.67 -4.42
C THR A 149 3.62 -10.95 -3.11
N LEU A 150 3.76 -9.96 -2.21
CA LEU A 150 4.18 -10.21 -0.83
C LEU A 150 2.93 -10.28 0.04
N PHE A 151 2.59 -11.46 0.54
CA PHE A 151 1.57 -11.63 1.56
C PHE A 151 2.24 -11.59 2.94
N LEU A 152 1.98 -10.55 3.71
CA LEU A 152 2.36 -10.52 5.13
C LEU A 152 1.13 -10.92 5.95
N HIS A 153 1.26 -12.04 6.66
CA HIS A 153 0.24 -12.58 7.54
C HIS A 153 0.59 -12.23 8.98
N PHE A 154 -0.30 -11.52 9.66
CA PHE A 154 -0.19 -11.23 11.09
C PHE A 154 -1.36 -11.93 11.80
N LYS A 155 -1.03 -12.81 12.77
CA LYS A 155 -2.00 -13.41 13.71
C LYS A 155 -2.06 -12.59 14.99
#